data_AF-A0A250IQR9-F1
#
_entry.id   AF-A0A250IQR9-F1
#
_cell.length_a   1.000
_cell.length_b   1.000
_cell.length_c   1.000
_cell.angle_alpha   90.00
_cell.angle_beta   90.00
_cell.angle_gamma   90.00
#
_symmetry.space_group_name_H-M   'P 1'
#
loop_
_entity.id
_entity.type
_entity.pdbx_description
1 polymer ?
#
loop_
_entity_poly.entity_id
_entity_poly.type
_entity_poly.pdbx_seq_one_letter_code
_entity_poly.pdbx_strand_id
1 'polypeptide(L)'
;MSSDPHLAWRSPAVSAGDDVLRRRIRNIARAGRLRVSEERALSLVSAMGTGAVLTLLRQPEGQRDLGLADAAREAAVAAITSEAATPANADVRAVATALRASMDRITVLTKGESALLSELLDRIADAE
;
A
#
# COMPACT_ATOMS: atom_id res chain seq x y z
N MET A 1 -2.57 -19.34 30.03
CA MET A 1 -3.51 -18.37 29.43
C MET A 1 -3.11 -18.19 27.97
N SER A 2 -3.72 -18.97 27.07
CA SER A 2 -3.47 -18.85 25.63
C SER A 2 -4.28 -17.65 25.13
N SER A 3 -3.61 -16.61 24.63
CA SER A 3 -4.30 -15.52 23.95
C SER A 3 -4.83 -16.07 22.64
N ASP A 4 -6.16 -16.06 22.46
CA ASP A 4 -6.81 -16.57 21.26
C ASP A 4 -6.36 -15.72 20.06
N PRO A 5 -5.56 -16.27 19.12
CA PRO A 5 -4.96 -15.48 18.06
C PRO A 5 -6.02 -14.82 17.18
N HIS A 6 -7.23 -15.39 17.08
CA HIS A 6 -8.32 -14.84 16.28
C HIS A 6 -8.83 -13.47 16.76
N LEU A 7 -8.68 -13.14 18.05
CA LEU A 7 -9.13 -11.85 18.59
C LEU A 7 -8.18 -10.70 18.22
N ALA A 8 -6.89 -10.99 18.06
CA ALA A 8 -5.87 -9.99 17.73
C ALA A 8 -6.11 -9.34 16.35
N TRP A 9 -6.63 -10.09 15.38
CA TRP A 9 -6.94 -9.61 14.02
C TRP A 9 -8.21 -8.76 13.94
N ARG A 10 -9.05 -8.76 15.00
CA ARG A 10 -10.24 -7.91 15.14
C ARG A 10 -10.09 -6.85 16.21
N SER A 11 -8.85 -6.54 16.59
CA SER A 11 -8.59 -5.47 17.54
C SER A 11 -8.85 -4.10 16.89
N PRO A 12 -9.53 -3.16 17.58
CA PRO A 12 -9.68 -1.79 17.12
C PRO A 12 -8.36 -1.11 16.76
N ALA A 13 -7.25 -1.51 17.41
CA ALA A 13 -5.92 -0.99 17.11
C ALA A 13 -5.40 -1.42 15.73
N VAL A 14 -5.70 -2.64 15.29
CA VAL A 14 -5.33 -3.13 13.95
C VAL A 14 -6.12 -2.38 12.89
N SER A 15 -7.43 -2.23 13.08
CA SER A 15 -8.28 -1.45 12.16
C SER A 15 -7.80 0.00 12.04
N ALA A 16 -7.49 0.65 13.17
CA ALA A 16 -6.99 2.02 13.17
C ALA A 16 -5.63 2.15 12.47
N GLY A 17 -4.74 1.17 12.64
CA GLY A 17 -3.46 1.10 11.93
C GLY A 17 -3.63 1.00 10.41
N ASP A 18 -4.51 0.11 9.97
CA ASP A 18 -4.83 -0.08 8.55
C ASP A 18 -5.41 1.17 7.91
N ASP A 19 -6.30 1.88 8.62
CA ASP A 19 -6.87 3.13 8.14
C ASP A 19 -5.82 4.23 7.97
N VAL A 20 -4.87 4.33 8.91
CA VAL A 20 -3.74 5.25 8.80
C VAL A 20 -2.86 4.89 7.61
N LEU A 21 -2.55 3.61 7.41
CA LEU A 21 -1.73 3.15 6.30
C LEU A 21 -2.43 3.42 4.96
N ARG A 22 -3.72 3.07 4.83
CA ARG A 22 -4.53 3.34 3.64
C ARG A 22 -4.55 4.83 3.29
N ARG A 23 -4.72 5.70 4.29
CA ARG A 23 -4.67 7.16 4.09
C ARG A 23 -3.30 7.63 3.59
N ARG A 24 -2.21 7.08 4.13
CA ARG A 24 -0.84 7.41 3.67
C ARG A 24 -0.62 6.98 2.22
N ILE A 25 -1.03 5.76 1.87
CA ILE A 25 -0.92 5.22 0.50
C ILE A 25 -1.73 6.08 -0.48
N ARG A 26 -2.98 6.42 -0.16
CA ARG A 26 -3.81 7.33 -0.96
C ARG A 26 -3.12 8.68 -1.21
N ASN A 27 -2.46 9.24 -0.20
CA ASN A 27 -1.73 10.50 -0.35
C ASN A 27 -0.52 10.37 -1.29
N ILE A 28 0.21 9.25 -1.24
CA ILE A 28 1.32 8.97 -2.16
C ILE A 28 0.80 8.82 -3.59
N ALA A 29 -0.32 8.11 -3.77
CA ALA A 29 -0.97 7.93 -5.05
C ALA A 29 -1.43 9.29 -5.65
N ARG A 30 -2.09 10.13 -4.83
CA ARG A 30 -2.47 11.50 -5.23
C ARG A 30 -1.29 12.39 -5.61
N ALA A 31 -0.14 12.17 -4.99
CA ALA A 31 1.10 12.87 -5.34
C ALA A 31 1.75 12.34 -6.63
N GLY A 32 1.17 11.32 -7.28
CA GLY A 32 1.73 10.70 -8.49
C GLY A 32 3.00 9.90 -8.22
N ARG A 33 3.21 9.46 -6.98
CA ARG A 33 4.44 8.77 -6.55
C ARG A 33 4.26 7.27 -6.31
N LEU A 34 3.05 6.74 -6.47
CA LEU A 34 2.77 5.32 -6.27
C LEU A 34 2.84 4.57 -7.61
N ARG A 35 3.61 3.49 -7.66
CA ARG A 35 3.91 2.71 -8.89
C ARG A 35 2.93 1.57 -9.17
N VAL A 36 2.13 1.21 -8.18
CA VAL A 36 1.20 0.07 -8.18
C VAL A 36 -0.17 0.56 -7.74
N SER A 37 -1.20 -0.29 -7.79
CA SER A 37 -2.50 0.03 -7.20
C SER A 37 -2.41 0.27 -5.68
N GLU A 38 -3.34 1.04 -5.12
CA GLU A 38 -3.37 1.30 -3.68
C GLU A 38 -3.55 0.01 -2.87
N GLU A 39 -4.35 -0.93 -3.38
CA GLU A 39 -4.57 -2.24 -2.77
C GLU A 39 -3.28 -3.07 -2.74
N ARG A 40 -2.58 -3.18 -3.88
CA ARG A 40 -1.31 -3.90 -3.94
C ARG A 40 -0.25 -3.29 -3.04
N ALA A 41 -0.16 -1.96 -2.98
CA ALA A 41 0.75 -1.29 -2.05
C ALA A 41 0.46 -1.64 -0.59
N LEU A 42 -0.82 -1.65 -0.20
CA LEU A 42 -1.24 -2.02 1.15
C LEU A 42 -0.85 -3.46 1.47
N SER A 43 -1.16 -4.40 0.57
CA SER A 43 -0.80 -5.82 0.74
C SER A 43 0.72 -6.03 0.86
N LEU A 44 1.52 -5.34 0.04
CA LEU A 44 2.98 -5.45 0.08
C LEU A 44 3.56 -4.94 1.41
N VAL A 45 3.09 -3.79 1.90
CA VAL A 45 3.56 -3.23 3.18
C VAL A 45 3.19 -4.15 4.34
N SER A 46 1.95 -4.64 4.37
CA SER A 46 1.49 -5.55 5.43
C SER A 46 2.23 -6.89 5.40
N ALA A 47 2.47 -7.46 4.22
CA ALA A 47 3.23 -8.69 4.05
C ALA A 47 4.68 -8.53 4.52
N MET A 48 5.35 -7.44 4.12
CA MET A 48 6.73 -7.13 4.51
C MET A 48 6.85 -6.91 6.01
N GLY A 49 5.95 -6.12 6.61
CA GLY A 49 5.95 -5.86 8.05
C GLY A 49 5.73 -7.14 8.87
N THR A 50 4.73 -7.95 8.47
CA THR A 50 4.44 -9.24 9.13
C THR A 50 5.62 -10.21 8.99
N GLY A 51 6.20 -10.32 7.78
CA GLY A 51 7.35 -11.16 7.52
C GLY A 51 8.59 -10.76 8.32
N ALA A 52 8.86 -9.45 8.45
CA ALA A 52 9.97 -8.93 9.25
C ALA A 52 9.79 -9.28 10.73
N VAL A 53 8.61 -9.05 11.29
CA VAL A 53 8.29 -9.38 12.70
C VAL A 53 8.44 -10.88 12.95
N LEU A 54 7.85 -11.72 12.11
CA LEU A 54 7.95 -13.18 12.26
C LEU A 54 9.40 -13.67 12.13
N THR A 55 10.20 -13.05 11.27
CA THR A 55 11.63 -13.37 11.12
C THR A 55 12.41 -13.04 12.39
N LEU A 56 12.20 -11.85 12.96
CA LEU A 56 12.84 -11.42 14.22
C LEU A 56 12.42 -12.26 15.42
N LEU A 57 11.15 -12.67 15.50
CA LEU A 57 10.64 -13.51 16.58
C LEU A 57 11.24 -14.92 16.58
N ARG A 58 11.72 -15.41 15.43
CA ARG A 58 12.41 -16.71 15.33
C ARG A 58 13.87 -16.66 15.79
N GLN A 59 14.44 -15.48 15.96
CA GLN A 59 15.83 -15.31 16.42
C GLN A 59 15.89 -15.30 17.96
N PRO A 60 16.93 -15.88 18.58
CA PRO A 60 17.19 -15.71 20.02
C PRO A 60 17.27 -14.23 20.39
N GLU A 61 16.77 -13.84 21.57
CA GLU A 61 16.61 -12.43 21.94
C GLU A 61 17.89 -11.60 21.82
N GLY A 62 19.04 -12.14 22.26
CA GLY A 62 20.34 -11.48 22.18
C GLY A 62 21.00 -11.50 20.80
N GLN A 63 20.37 -12.13 19.80
CA GLN A 63 20.88 -12.26 18.43
C GLN A 63 19.95 -11.61 17.40
N ARG A 64 18.93 -10.87 17.84
CA ARG A 64 18.00 -10.20 16.94
C ARG A 64 18.71 -9.15 16.11
N ASP A 65 18.57 -9.23 14.80
CA ASP A 65 19.08 -8.19 13.90
C ASP A 65 18.18 -6.95 13.97
N LEU A 66 18.61 -5.95 14.72
CA LEU A 66 17.85 -4.71 14.91
C LEU A 66 17.71 -3.89 13.62
N GLY A 67 18.55 -4.13 12.61
CA GLY A 67 18.49 -3.43 11.32
C GLY A 67 17.52 -4.05 10.30
N LEU A 68 17.08 -5.29 10.53
CA LEU A 68 16.24 -6.03 9.58
C LEU A 68 14.91 -5.30 9.27
N ALA A 69 14.25 -4.78 10.31
CA ALA A 69 12.96 -4.11 10.15
C ALA A 69 13.07 -2.82 9.32
N ASP A 70 14.14 -2.05 9.53
CA ASP A 70 14.42 -0.83 8.77
C ASP A 70 14.73 -1.15 7.31
N ALA A 71 15.59 -2.15 7.06
CA ALA A 71 15.90 -2.59 5.71
C ALA A 71 14.66 -3.11 4.96
N ALA A 72 13.82 -3.89 5.62
CA ALA A 72 12.55 -4.38 5.06
C ALA A 72 11.59 -3.23 4.74
N ARG A 73 11.52 -2.21 5.61
CA ARG A 73 10.71 -1.01 5.37
C ARG A 73 11.20 -0.26 4.13
N GLU A 74 12.50 0.00 4.02
CA GLU A 74 13.06 0.72 2.88
C GLU A 74 12.86 -0.06 1.57
N ALA A 75 13.05 -1.38 1.58
CA ALA A 75 12.76 -2.21 0.42
C ALA A 75 11.29 -2.12 -0.03
N ALA A 76 10.35 -2.16 0.92
CA ALA A 76 8.92 -2.01 0.62
C ALA A 76 8.60 -0.62 0.04
N VAL A 77 9.15 0.45 0.63
CA VAL A 77 8.96 1.82 0.14
C VAL A 77 9.53 1.99 -1.27
N ALA A 78 10.73 1.50 -1.53
CA ALA A 78 11.36 1.55 -2.85
C ALA A 78 10.57 0.74 -3.90
N ALA A 79 9.98 -0.39 -3.50
CA ALA A 79 9.18 -1.21 -4.40
C ALA A 79 7.87 -0.52 -4.84
N ILE A 80 7.21 0.21 -3.93
CA ILE A 80 5.90 0.80 -4.21
C ILE A 80 5.96 2.25 -4.67
N THR A 81 7.07 2.97 -4.43
CA THR A 81 7.18 4.40 -4.74
C THR A 81 8.18 4.73 -5.83
N SER A 82 7.95 5.84 -6.52
CA SER A 82 8.89 6.47 -7.45
C SER A 82 9.06 7.95 -7.12
N GLU A 83 10.03 8.58 -7.77
CA GLU A 83 10.01 10.03 -7.92
C GLU A 83 8.75 10.44 -8.70
N ALA A 84 8.24 11.64 -8.41
CA ALA A 84 7.13 12.21 -9.16
C ALA A 84 7.65 12.54 -10.57
N ALA A 85 7.25 11.75 -11.55
CA ALA A 85 7.64 11.98 -12.93
C ALA A 85 6.92 13.23 -13.48
N THR A 86 7.62 14.03 -14.28
CA THR A 86 6.97 15.04 -15.11
C THR A 86 5.99 14.36 -16.08
N PRO A 87 4.84 14.98 -16.43
CA PRO A 87 3.78 14.34 -17.23
C PRO A 87 4.27 13.69 -18.53
N ALA A 88 5.31 14.24 -19.17
CA ALA A 88 5.88 13.71 -20.41
C ALA A 88 6.60 12.35 -20.24
N ASN A 89 7.03 12.01 -19.03
CA ASN A 89 7.78 10.79 -18.72
C ASN A 89 7.05 9.92 -17.68
N ALA A 90 5.78 10.22 -17.40
CA ALA A 90 5.04 9.54 -16.37
C ALA A 90 4.68 8.12 -16.83
N ASP A 91 5.07 7.14 -16.04
CA ASP A 91 4.70 5.74 -16.22
C ASP A 91 3.17 5.59 -16.22
N VAL A 92 2.62 4.85 -17.19
CA VAL A 92 1.17 4.70 -17.39
C VAL A 92 0.48 4.16 -16.15
N ARG A 93 1.15 3.28 -15.39
CA ARG A 93 0.60 2.70 -14.16
C ARG A 93 0.53 3.75 -13.07
N ALA A 94 1.57 4.58 -12.92
CA ALA A 94 1.57 5.70 -11.99
C ALA A 94 0.46 6.72 -12.31
N VAL A 95 0.22 7.00 -13.60
CA VAL A 95 -0.88 7.87 -14.04
C VAL A 95 -2.24 7.26 -13.70
N ALA A 96 -2.43 5.96 -13.99
CA ALA A 96 -3.67 5.26 -13.68
C ALA A 96 -3.96 5.28 -12.17
N THR A 97 -2.94 4.98 -11.35
CA THR A 97 -3.01 5.04 -9.89
C THR A 97 -3.35 6.45 -9.38
N ALA A 98 -2.72 7.50 -9.92
CA ALA A 98 -2.99 8.87 -9.50
C ALA A 98 -4.42 9.33 -9.86
N LEU A 99 -4.91 8.94 -11.04
CA LEU A 99 -6.28 9.22 -11.46
C LEU A 99 -7.28 8.45 -10.59
N ARG A 100 -7.00 7.17 -10.32
CA ARG A 100 -7.79 6.33 -9.40
C ARG A 100 -7.89 6.93 -8.00
N ALA A 101 -6.78 7.50 -7.53
CA ALA A 101 -6.68 8.18 -6.24
C ALA A 101 -7.45 9.52 -6.17
N SER A 102 -7.91 10.01 -7.31
CA SER A 102 -8.61 11.28 -7.49
C SER A 102 -10.07 11.11 -7.95
N MET A 103 -10.58 9.88 -8.07
CA MET A 103 -11.95 9.59 -8.51
C MET A 103 -13.02 10.34 -7.69
N ASP A 104 -12.78 10.61 -6.41
CA ASP A 104 -13.69 11.38 -5.55
C ASP A 104 -13.87 12.85 -5.98
N ARG A 105 -12.99 13.36 -6.86
CA ARG A 105 -13.06 14.71 -7.42
C ARG A 105 -13.73 14.76 -8.79
N ILE A 106 -14.04 13.61 -9.39
CA ILE A 106 -14.64 13.53 -10.73
C ILE A 106 -16.15 13.43 -10.58
N THR A 107 -16.85 14.56 -10.74
CA THR A 107 -18.30 14.67 -10.51
C THR A 107 -19.15 14.55 -11.77
N VAL A 108 -18.52 14.47 -12.95
CA VAL A 108 -19.21 14.40 -14.24
C VAL A 108 -19.71 12.99 -14.60
N LEU A 109 -19.13 11.96 -13.98
CA LEU A 109 -19.44 10.56 -14.28
C LEU A 109 -20.67 10.08 -13.49
N THR A 110 -21.50 9.27 -14.15
CA THR A 110 -22.53 8.49 -13.45
C THR A 110 -21.88 7.44 -12.54
N LYS A 111 -22.68 6.86 -11.63
CA LYS A 111 -22.20 5.78 -10.73
C LYS A 111 -21.64 4.59 -11.51
N GLY A 112 -22.29 4.19 -12.61
CA GLY A 112 -21.85 3.07 -13.44
C GLY A 112 -20.53 3.36 -14.16
N GLU A 113 -20.40 4.54 -14.76
CA GLU A 113 -19.16 4.97 -15.42
C GLU A 113 -18.00 5.11 -14.44
N SER A 114 -18.25 5.67 -13.25
CA SER A 114 -17.25 5.79 -12.20
C SER A 114 -16.76 4.42 -11.71
N ALA A 115 -17.66 3.44 -11.60
CA ALA A 115 -17.30 2.09 -11.20
C ALA A 115 -16.44 1.40 -12.27
N LEU A 116 -16.88 1.47 -13.54
CA LEU A 116 -16.15 0.91 -14.67
C LEU A 116 -14.76 1.54 -14.82
N LEU A 117 -14.67 2.87 -14.76
CA LEU A 117 -13.39 3.57 -14.86
C LEU A 117 -12.46 3.18 -13.71
N SER A 118 -12.97 3.06 -12.49
CA SER A 118 -12.17 2.63 -11.33
C SER A 118 -11.56 1.25 -11.55
N GLU A 119 -12.36 0.28 -12.02
CA GLU A 119 -11.90 -1.08 -12.32
C GLU A 119 -10.81 -1.08 -13.40
N LEU A 120 -11.03 -0.36 -14.50
CA LEU A 120 -10.06 -0.29 -15.59
C LEU A 120 -8.74 0.34 -15.13
N LEU A 121 -8.79 1.39 -14.31
CA LEU A 121 -7.59 2.03 -13.75
C LEU A 121 -6.84 1.10 -12.81
N ASP A 122 -7.54 0.34 -11.95
CA ASP A 122 -6.92 -0.65 -11.07
C ASP A 122 -6.22 -1.74 -11.90
N ARG A 123 -6.84 -2.21 -12.98
CA ARG A 123 -6.24 -3.19 -13.91
C ARG A 123 -5.01 -2.65 -14.63
N ILE A 124 -5.02 -1.40 -15.08
CA ILE A 124 -3.86 -0.76 -15.72
C ILE A 124 -2.73 -0.57 -14.70
N ALA A 125 -3.06 -0.13 -13.49
CA ALA A 125 -2.08 0.05 -12.41
C ALA A 125 -1.37 -1.26 -12.04
N ASP A 126 -2.02 -2.41 -12.24
CA ASP A 126 -1.50 -3.73 -11.90
C ASP A 126 -0.96 -4.55 -13.08
N ALA A 127 -0.96 -3.99 -14.28
CA ALA A 127 -0.36 -4.61 -15.46
C ALA A 127 1.17 -4.66 -15.38
N GLU A 128 1.77 -5.70 -15.97
CA GLU A 128 3.23 -5.93 -16.04
C GLU A 128 3.92 -5.11 -17.13
#